data_AF-A0A9W5UP68-F1
#
_entry.id   AF-A0A9W5UP68-F1
#
_cell.length_a   1.000
_cell.length_b   1.000
_cell.length_c   1.000
_cell.angle_alpha   90.00
_cell.angle_beta   90.00
_cell.angle_gamma   90.00
#
_symmetry.space_group_name_H-M   'P 1'
#
loop_
_entity.id
_entity.type
_entity.pdbx_description
1 polymer ?
#
loop_
_entity_poly.entity_id
_entity_poly.type
_entity_poly.pdbx_seq_one_letter_code
_entity_poly.pdbx_strand_id
1 'polypeptide(L)'
;MPVSPVLAAPGPESFDDLVKRVADRDRAAFGRLYRRLVRVVFIQVGEIVGRPAVAVAVTRAVFVEVWQLAPQCVEGQVDGLAWVTAIADRRAAERLREIDGGT
;
A
#
# COMPACT_ATOMS: atom_id res chain seq x y z
N MET A 1 27.25 -13.77 11.50
CA MET A 1 25.95 -13.39 10.91
C MET A 1 25.78 -14.22 9.64
N PRO A 2 24.77 -15.08 9.49
CA PRO A 2 24.58 -15.74 8.21
C PRO A 2 24.08 -14.70 7.20
N VAL A 3 24.85 -14.57 6.12
CA VAL A 3 24.47 -13.81 4.93
C VAL A 3 23.23 -14.48 4.32
N SER A 4 22.12 -13.75 4.25
CA SER A 4 20.89 -14.24 3.63
C SER A 4 21.15 -14.60 2.15
N PRO A 5 20.71 -15.76 1.67
CA PRO A 5 20.91 -16.14 0.29
C PRO A 5 20.07 -15.23 -0.61
N VAL A 6 20.75 -14.35 -1.34
CA VAL A 6 20.21 -13.78 -2.57
C VAL A 6 20.22 -14.90 -3.60
N LEU A 7 19.10 -15.59 -3.82
CA LEU A 7 18.90 -16.51 -4.95
C LEU A 7 17.42 -16.94 -5.06
N ALA A 8 16.63 -16.01 -5.58
CA ALA A 8 15.60 -16.29 -6.57
C ALA A 8 15.35 -14.92 -7.20
N ALA A 9 15.81 -14.70 -8.43
CA ALA A 9 15.15 -13.70 -9.25
C ALA A 9 13.81 -14.33 -9.60
N PRO A 10 12.69 -13.94 -8.95
CA PRO A 10 11.41 -14.51 -9.33
C PRO A 10 11.09 -13.97 -10.73
N GLY A 11 10.19 -14.64 -11.45
CA GLY A 11 9.41 -13.97 -12.50
C GLY A 11 8.74 -12.69 -11.95
N PRO A 12 7.91 -11.98 -12.71
CA PRO A 12 7.21 -10.82 -12.16
C PRO A 12 6.40 -11.23 -10.90
N GLU A 13 6.97 -10.96 -9.71
CA GLU A 13 6.40 -11.33 -8.40
C GLU A 13 4.99 -10.74 -8.34
N SER A 14 3.96 -11.55 -8.05
CA SER A 14 2.59 -11.04 -8.03
C SER A 14 2.38 -10.07 -6.86
N PHE A 15 1.33 -9.25 -6.90
CA PHE A 15 0.99 -8.40 -5.77
C PHE A 15 0.64 -9.24 -4.53
N ASP A 16 -0.03 -10.37 -4.73
CA ASP A 16 -0.35 -11.33 -3.66
C ASP A 16 0.90 -11.89 -2.98
N ASP A 17 1.91 -12.29 -3.77
CA ASP A 17 3.17 -12.80 -3.22
C ASP A 17 3.93 -11.73 -2.44
N LEU A 18 3.93 -10.49 -2.97
CA LEU A 18 4.52 -9.36 -2.28
C LEU A 18 3.80 -9.08 -0.96
N VAL A 19 2.47 -9.06 -0.93
CA VAL A 19 1.67 -8.82 0.28
C VAL A 19 1.87 -9.94 1.31
N LYS A 20 1.94 -11.21 0.89
CA LYS A 20 2.26 -12.33 1.78
C LYS A 20 3.59 -12.14 2.49
N ARG A 21 4.65 -11.78 1.74
CA ARG A 21 5.96 -11.50 2.34
C ARG A 21 5.96 -10.27 3.24
N VAL A 22 5.16 -9.25 2.90
CA VAL A 22 4.98 -8.08 3.77
C VAL A 22 4.30 -8.46 5.09
N ALA A 23 3.37 -9.42 5.10
CA ALA A 23 2.79 -9.96 6.32
C ALA A 23 3.85 -10.58 7.24
N ASP A 24 4.86 -11.24 6.66
CA ASP A 24 6.05 -11.76 7.36
C ASP A 24 7.10 -10.67 7.70
N ARG A 25 6.75 -9.40 7.56
CA ARG A 25 7.62 -8.23 7.81
C ARG A 25 8.87 -8.17 6.92
N ASP A 26 8.79 -8.69 5.69
CA ASP A 26 9.84 -8.52 4.68
C ASP A 26 9.86 -7.08 4.14
N ARG A 27 10.85 -6.30 4.58
CA ARG A 27 11.06 -4.91 4.13
C ARG A 27 11.40 -4.80 2.64
N ALA A 28 12.07 -5.79 2.06
CA ALA A 28 12.45 -5.78 0.65
C ALA A 28 11.22 -6.02 -0.24
N ALA A 29 10.32 -6.92 0.17
CA ALA A 29 9.03 -7.10 -0.48
C ALA A 29 8.18 -5.82 -0.40
N PHE A 30 8.10 -5.18 0.77
CA PHE A 30 7.41 -3.89 0.93
C PHE A 30 7.98 -2.82 0.00
N GLY A 31 9.31 -2.72 -0.10
CA GLY A 31 9.96 -1.78 -1.01
C GLY A 31 9.63 -2.03 -2.49
N ARG A 32 9.47 -3.29 -2.91
CA ARG A 32 9.04 -3.65 -4.28
C ARG A 32 7.58 -3.29 -4.51
N LEU A 33 6.70 -3.61 -3.56
CA LEU A 33 5.27 -3.25 -3.61
C LEU A 33 5.10 -1.73 -3.71
N TYR A 34 5.77 -0.98 -2.84
CA TYR A 34 5.75 0.48 -2.81
C TYR A 34 6.18 1.08 -4.14
N ARG A 35 7.33 0.66 -4.71
CA ARG A 35 7.81 1.20 -6.00
C ARG A 35 6.82 0.99 -7.14
N ARG A 36 6.08 -0.13 -7.14
CA ARG A 36 5.10 -0.43 -8.18
C ARG A 36 3.81 0.37 -8.01
N LEU A 37 3.37 0.59 -6.77
CA LEU A 37 2.04 1.13 -6.50
C LEU A 37 2.01 2.60 -6.09
N VAL A 38 3.12 3.17 -5.62
CA VAL A 38 3.11 4.54 -5.05
C VAL A 38 2.58 5.58 -6.02
N ARG A 39 2.95 5.49 -7.30
CA ARG A 39 2.48 6.43 -8.33
C ARG A 39 0.99 6.26 -8.61
N VAL A 40 0.52 5.02 -8.70
CA VAL A 40 -0.90 4.70 -8.95
C VAL A 40 -1.76 5.20 -7.80
N VAL A 41 -1.38 4.85 -6.56
CA VAL A 41 -2.08 5.29 -5.34
C VAL A 41 -2.04 6.81 -5.21
N PHE A 42 -0.92 7.47 -5.52
CA PHE A 42 -0.84 8.93 -5.46
C PHE A 42 -1.79 9.62 -6.43
N ILE A 43 -1.86 9.15 -7.68
CA ILE A 43 -2.78 9.71 -8.69
C ILE A 43 -4.23 9.47 -8.25
N GLN A 44 -4.59 8.24 -7.89
CA GLN A 44 -5.93 7.89 -7.41
C GLN A 44 -6.38 8.75 -6.24
N VAL A 45 -5.54 8.87 -5.20
CA VAL A 45 -5.83 9.71 -4.04
C VAL A 45 -5.94 11.19 -4.46
N GLY A 46 -5.07 11.65 -5.35
CA GLY A 46 -5.05 13.02 -5.86
C GLY A 46 -6.35 13.43 -6.55
N GLU A 47 -6.93 12.55 -7.36
CA GLU A 47 -8.22 12.76 -8.01
C GLU A 47 -9.36 12.94 -6.99
N ILE A 48 -9.28 12.27 -5.84
CA ILE A 48 -10.32 12.35 -4.80
C ILE A 48 -10.15 13.60 -3.92
N VAL A 49 -8.93 13.88 -3.45
CA VAL A 49 -8.69 14.97 -2.47
C VAL A 49 -8.41 16.34 -3.10
N GLY A 50 -8.12 16.40 -4.40
CA GLY A 50 -7.94 17.64 -5.17
C GLY A 50 -6.75 18.54 -4.76
N ARG A 51 -5.94 18.13 -3.78
CA ARG A 51 -4.86 18.93 -3.20
C ARG A 51 -3.55 18.12 -3.14
N PRO A 52 -2.49 18.50 -3.88
CA PRO A 52 -1.26 17.71 -3.96
C PRO A 52 -0.60 17.44 -2.60
N ALA A 53 -0.54 18.44 -1.71
CA ALA A 53 0.05 18.28 -0.38
C ALA A 53 -0.72 17.27 0.50
N VAL A 54 -2.05 17.25 0.36
CA VAL A 54 -2.92 16.29 1.06
C VAL A 54 -2.72 14.90 0.48
N ALA A 55 -2.67 14.79 -0.85
CA ALA A 55 -2.44 13.51 -1.53
C ALA A 55 -1.13 12.85 -1.09
N VAL A 56 -0.02 13.60 -0.98
CA VAL A 56 1.25 13.07 -0.47
C VAL A 56 1.10 12.48 0.93
N ALA A 57 0.42 13.19 1.83
CA ALA A 57 0.23 12.74 3.22
C ALA A 57 -0.64 11.48 3.28
N VAL A 58 -1.74 11.45 2.53
CA VAL A 58 -2.65 10.30 2.47
C VAL A 58 -1.98 9.08 1.85
N THR A 59 -1.26 9.23 0.73
CA THR A 59 -0.50 8.13 0.11
C THR A 59 0.50 7.52 1.08
N ARG A 60 1.25 8.33 1.84
CA ARG A 60 2.14 7.81 2.90
C ARG A 60 1.37 7.01 3.95
N ALA A 61 0.25 7.54 4.40
CA ALA A 61 -0.60 6.91 5.41
C ALA A 61 -1.16 5.56 4.93
N VAL A 62 -1.53 5.46 3.64
CA VAL A 62 -1.93 4.19 2.99
C VAL A 62 -0.82 3.16 3.09
N PHE A 63 0.42 3.50 2.72
CA PHE A 63 1.51 2.53 2.75
C PHE A 63 1.94 2.12 4.17
N VAL A 64 1.82 3.02 5.16
CA VAL A 64 1.98 2.65 6.57
C VAL A 64 0.93 1.63 6.99
N GLU A 65 -0.31 1.83 6.57
CA GLU A 65 -1.41 0.93 6.90
C GLU A 65 -1.28 -0.42 6.18
N VAL A 66 -0.88 -0.43 4.91
CA VAL A 66 -0.53 -1.64 4.16
C VAL A 66 0.52 -2.47 4.92
N TRP A 67 1.56 -1.83 5.45
CA TRP A 67 2.57 -2.54 6.25
C TRP A 67 2.01 -3.15 7.54
N GLN A 68 1.06 -2.47 8.19
CA GLN A 68 0.50 -2.95 9.47
C GLN A 68 -0.56 -4.03 9.29
N LEU A 69 -1.37 -3.92 8.25
CA LEU A 69 -2.54 -4.77 8.03
C LEU A 69 -2.31 -5.91 7.03
N ALA A 70 -1.11 -6.04 6.46
CA ALA A 70 -0.79 -7.12 5.53
C ALA A 70 -1.16 -8.54 6.02
N PRO A 71 -0.98 -8.91 7.31
CA PRO A 71 -1.43 -10.21 7.81
C PRO A 71 -2.92 -10.46 7.61
N GLN A 72 -3.76 -9.43 7.79
CA GLN A 72 -5.21 -9.54 7.64
C GLN A 72 -5.62 -9.74 6.17
N CYS A 73 -4.87 -9.15 5.24
CA CYS A 73 -5.09 -9.37 3.81
C CYS A 73 -4.88 -10.84 3.42
N VAL A 74 -3.81 -11.45 3.97
CA VAL A 74 -3.46 -12.85 3.71
C VAL A 74 -4.48 -13.80 4.33
N GLU A 75 -4.88 -13.55 5.57
CA GLU A 75 -5.92 -14.32 6.27
C GLU A 75 -7.27 -14.25 5.55
N GLY A 76 -7.64 -13.06 5.04
CA GLY A 76 -8.86 -12.86 4.27
C GLY A 76 -8.79 -13.35 2.83
N GLN A 77 -7.64 -13.87 2.37
CA GLN A 77 -7.39 -14.30 0.99
C GLN A 77 -7.80 -13.26 -0.06
N VAL A 78 -7.54 -11.99 0.22
CA VAL A 78 -7.89 -10.88 -0.66
C VAL A 78 -6.78 -10.63 -1.67
N ASP A 79 -7.14 -10.34 -2.92
CA ASP A 79 -6.18 -9.89 -3.95
C ASP A 79 -5.42 -8.65 -3.46
N GLY A 80 -4.09 -8.70 -3.54
CA GLY A 80 -3.21 -7.69 -2.95
C GLY A 80 -3.35 -6.32 -3.59
N LEU A 81 -3.63 -6.25 -4.90
CA LEU A 81 -3.83 -4.97 -5.59
C LEU A 81 -5.18 -4.35 -5.23
N ALA A 82 -6.24 -5.15 -5.27
CA ALA A 82 -7.58 -4.72 -4.88
C ALA A 82 -7.60 -4.24 -3.43
N TRP A 83 -6.90 -4.94 -2.53
CA TRP A 83 -6.79 -4.58 -1.13
C TRP A 83 -6.06 -3.25 -0.90
N VAL A 84 -4.92 -3.02 -1.56
CA VAL A 84 -4.20 -1.73 -1.47
C VAL A 84 -5.05 -0.59 -2.01
N THR A 85 -5.75 -0.81 -3.13
CA THR A 85 -6.68 0.16 -3.73
C THR A 85 -7.82 0.50 -2.77
N ALA A 86 -8.40 -0.50 -2.09
CA ALA A 86 -9.47 -0.29 -1.12
C ALA A 86 -9.02 0.52 0.10
N ILE A 87 -7.79 0.30 0.60
CA ILE A 87 -7.20 1.16 1.65
C ILE A 87 -7.04 2.59 1.13
N ALA A 88 -6.56 2.78 -0.10
CA ALA A 88 -6.40 4.10 -0.70
C ALA A 88 -7.72 4.86 -0.81
N ASP A 89 -8.77 4.23 -1.34
CA ASP A 89 -10.11 4.82 -1.46
C ASP A 89 -10.67 5.21 -0.09
N ARG A 90 -10.60 4.29 0.88
CA ARG A 90 -11.10 4.57 2.23
C ARG A 90 -10.36 5.76 2.86
N ARG A 91 -9.03 5.79 2.79
CA ARG A 91 -8.21 6.87 3.36
C ARG A 91 -8.45 8.21 2.67
N ALA A 92 -8.62 8.21 1.35
CA ALA A 92 -8.94 9.43 0.61
C ALA A 92 -10.33 9.96 0.99
N ALA A 93 -11.33 9.08 1.11
CA ALA A 93 -12.68 9.45 1.53
C ALA A 93 -12.75 9.90 2.99
N GLU A 94 -12.03 9.25 3.91
CA GLU A 94 -11.85 9.71 5.30
C GLU A 94 -11.29 11.14 5.30
N ARG A 95 -10.25 11.39 4.52
CA ARG A 95 -9.63 12.72 4.45
C ARG A 95 -10.53 13.79 3.83
N LEU A 96 -11.28 13.45 2.80
CA LEU A 96 -12.25 14.37 2.20
C LEU A 96 -13.31 14.81 3.22
N ARG A 97 -13.85 13.87 4.00
CA ARG A 97 -14.81 14.17 5.08
C ARG A 97 -14.22 15.08 6.15
N GLU A 98 -12.95 14.90 6.52
CA GLU A 98 -12.26 15.79 7.47
C GLU A 98 -12.10 17.22 6.94
N ILE A 99 -11.90 17.37 5.63
CA ILE A 99 -11.77 18.69 4.98
C ILE A 99 -13.14 19.37 4.87
N ASP A 100 -14.16 18.64 4.46
CA ASP A 100 -15.52 19.16 4.24
C ASP A 100 -16.24 19.46 5.57
N GLY A 101 -16.06 18.60 6.58
CA GLY A 101 -16.66 18.75 7.92
C GLY A 101 -15.92 19.73 8.83
N GLY A 102 -14.84 20.35 8.36
CA GLY A 102 -14.07 21.38 9.07
C GLY A 102 -14.52 22.82 8.80
N THR A 103 -15.68 23.02 8.16
CA THR A 103 -16.32 24.33 7.91
C THR A 103 -17.42 24.58 8.92
#